data_AF-A0A840SB17-F1
#
_entry.id   AF-A0A840SB17-F1
#
_cell.length_a   1.000
_cell.length_b   1.000
_cell.length_c   1.000
_cell.angle_alpha   90.00
_cell.angle_beta   90.00
_cell.angle_gamma   90.00
#
_symmetry.space_group_name_H-M   'P 1'
#
loop_
_entity.id
_entity.type
_entity.pdbx_description
1 polymer ?
#
loop_
_entity_poly.entity_id
_entity_poly.type
_entity_poly.pdbx_seq_one_letter_code
_entity_poly.pdbx_strand_id
1 'polypeptide(L)'
;MIFQEQDFIQLVKKGLFECGVDLSADLRVGVAVSGGADSVSLLYSLSEIFTPEQVFAVTVNHNLRPEEETCGDADFVEETCRSLGIKCRRTDVQRGLVKALAEKRGMGVEEAARKVRYEVFEDFIKSEKLDYLCLAHNKNDAGETMLMRFLKGSGIEGLCSVPRVRGRIIRPLLDVTRSQIESFLLHRGISYRTDSTNFDSAMTRNFLRNEVIPLLEKNMSGWRNAVLLGAEKIRGDEDFIQCELEKAFEVTGYKAGEIIEFDAESYSALHEALRRRIILDAVKRSGPDSLVSHDFIMEADGNIRTCRSFSCEAGGICIRKENGRVYVGVKKLEATETGFSVIIEKEGSFSAGDYFIEAGKSDDAVHLICNGKEIVLDKLEFPFAFRSFQVSDRIRKADGTYKNVSRILDDFKAGALKEKVPVVQQLFGTEEDGFMSIRCIFGSVAGLKDWIVKE
;
A
#
# COMPACT_ATOMS: atom_id res chain seq x y z
N MET A 1 16.27 23.67 -36.40
CA MET A 1 15.42 24.80 -35.98
C MET A 1 15.97 25.29 -34.66
N ILE A 2 16.36 26.57 -34.59
CA ILE A 2 16.79 27.20 -33.35
C ILE A 2 15.53 27.37 -32.50
N PHE A 3 15.43 26.62 -31.40
CA PHE A 3 14.31 26.73 -30.46
C PHE A 3 14.43 28.08 -29.76
N GLN A 4 13.50 29.01 -29.99
CA GLN A 4 13.60 30.35 -29.43
C GLN A 4 13.08 30.36 -27.98
N GLU A 5 13.64 31.24 -27.16
CA GLU A 5 13.30 31.40 -25.73
C GLU A 5 11.79 31.62 -25.50
N GLN A 6 11.16 32.44 -26.34
CA GLN A 6 9.72 32.70 -26.29
C GLN A 6 8.89 31.44 -26.56
N ASP A 7 9.41 30.48 -27.34
CA ASP A 7 8.70 29.24 -27.64
C ASP A 7 8.53 28.36 -26.39
N PHE A 8 9.53 28.36 -25.49
CA PHE A 8 9.46 27.55 -24.27
C PHE A 8 8.39 28.05 -23.30
N ILE A 9 8.36 29.36 -23.02
CA ILE A 9 7.35 29.96 -22.14
C ILE A 9 5.95 29.74 -22.70
N GLN A 10 5.77 29.81 -24.03
CA GLN A 10 4.49 29.50 -24.66
C GLN A 10 4.09 28.03 -24.50
N LEU A 11 5.04 27.09 -24.55
CA LEU A 11 4.75 25.68 -24.22
C LEU A 11 4.29 25.52 -22.77
N VAL A 12 4.91 26.22 -21.82
CA VAL A 12 4.47 26.17 -20.41
C VAL A 12 3.08 26.77 -20.24
N LYS A 13 2.78 27.91 -20.87
CA LYS A 13 1.44 28.52 -20.86
C LYS A 13 0.39 27.60 -21.46
N LYS A 14 0.70 26.95 -22.60
CA LYS A 14 -0.17 25.94 -23.20
C LYS A 14 -0.39 24.77 -22.23
N GLY A 15 0.67 24.28 -21.60
CA GLY A 15 0.59 23.21 -20.61
C GLY A 15 -0.28 23.57 -19.40
N LEU A 16 -0.20 24.80 -18.90
CA LEU A 16 -1.07 25.32 -17.84
C LEU A 16 -2.54 25.39 -18.29
N PHE A 17 -2.80 25.89 -19.50
CA PHE A 17 -4.14 25.92 -20.08
C PHE A 17 -4.75 24.52 -20.21
N GLU A 18 -3.98 23.53 -20.68
CA GLU A 18 -4.42 22.13 -20.75
C GLU A 18 -4.63 21.50 -19.35
N CYS A 19 -4.04 22.07 -18.30
CA CYS A 19 -4.35 21.70 -16.91
C CYS A 19 -5.63 22.36 -16.38
N GLY A 20 -6.28 23.22 -17.17
CA GLY A 20 -7.47 23.98 -16.76
C GLY A 20 -7.15 25.23 -15.93
N VAL A 21 -5.92 25.75 -16.01
CA VAL A 21 -5.52 26.98 -15.29
C VAL A 21 -5.98 28.20 -16.09
N ASP A 22 -6.78 29.05 -15.47
CA ASP A 22 -7.16 30.36 -16.02
C ASP A 22 -6.10 31.41 -15.64
N LEU A 23 -5.24 31.75 -16.60
CA LEU A 23 -4.17 32.74 -16.41
C LEU A 23 -4.66 34.18 -16.20
N SER A 24 -5.97 34.45 -16.38
CA SER A 24 -6.57 35.76 -16.12
C SER A 24 -7.06 35.94 -14.69
N ALA A 25 -7.20 34.84 -13.94
CA ALA A 25 -7.63 34.86 -12.55
C ALA A 25 -6.46 35.23 -11.61
N ASP A 26 -6.81 35.78 -10.44
CA ASP A 26 -5.83 35.97 -9.36
C ASP A 26 -5.62 34.62 -8.65
N LEU A 27 -4.52 33.94 -8.99
CA LEU A 27 -4.23 32.58 -8.57
C LEU A 27 -3.02 32.51 -7.64
N ARG A 28 -3.04 31.57 -6.72
CA ARG A 28 -1.90 31.19 -5.86
C ARG A 28 -1.32 29.88 -6.38
N VAL A 29 -0.20 29.99 -7.08
CA VAL A 29 0.44 28.87 -7.79
C VAL A 29 1.67 28.39 -7.04
N GLY A 30 1.63 27.14 -6.59
CA GLY A 30 2.77 26.45 -6.02
C GLY A 30 3.67 25.83 -7.08
N VAL A 31 4.96 25.71 -6.79
CA VAL A 31 5.91 24.91 -7.59
C VAL A 31 6.79 24.06 -6.68
N ALA A 32 6.88 22.76 -6.98
CA ALA A 32 7.82 21.88 -6.28
C ALA A 32 9.18 21.88 -6.98
N VAL A 33 10.21 22.30 -6.25
CA VAL A 33 11.55 22.51 -6.80
C VAL A 33 12.55 21.58 -6.11
N SER A 34 13.23 20.74 -6.89
CA SER A 34 14.27 19.82 -6.39
C SER A 34 15.69 20.31 -6.66
N GLY A 35 15.85 21.42 -7.38
CA GLY A 35 17.15 21.95 -7.82
C GLY A 35 17.62 21.39 -9.17
N GLY A 36 16.96 20.34 -9.69
CA GLY A 36 17.24 19.78 -11.01
C GLY A 36 16.66 20.62 -12.16
N ALA A 37 17.22 20.45 -13.37
CA ALA A 37 16.88 21.20 -14.57
C ALA A 37 15.37 21.36 -14.83
N ASP A 38 14.58 20.27 -14.76
CA ASP A 38 13.14 20.36 -15.04
C ASP A 38 12.45 21.31 -14.06
N SER A 39 12.72 21.14 -12.77
CA SER A 39 12.09 21.93 -11.71
C SER A 39 12.53 23.39 -11.68
N VAL A 40 13.81 23.64 -12.02
CA VAL A 40 14.35 24.99 -12.18
C VAL A 40 13.72 25.67 -13.40
N SER A 41 13.64 24.97 -14.54
CA SER A 41 13.00 25.54 -15.75
C SER A 41 11.55 25.92 -15.51
N LEU A 42 10.81 25.12 -14.74
CA LEU A 42 9.43 25.39 -14.35
C LEU A 42 9.34 26.61 -13.42
N LEU A 43 10.21 26.72 -12.42
CA LEU A 43 10.26 27.88 -11.51
C LEU A 43 10.47 29.19 -12.28
N TYR A 44 11.49 29.24 -13.14
CA TYR A 44 11.77 30.43 -13.96
C TYR A 44 10.65 30.74 -14.96
N SER A 45 9.99 29.71 -15.48
CA SER A 45 8.84 29.94 -16.37
C SER A 45 7.66 30.54 -15.61
N LEU A 46 7.36 30.04 -14.42
CA LEU A 46 6.27 30.56 -13.60
C LEU A 46 6.55 31.98 -13.10
N SER A 47 7.81 32.32 -12.79
CA SER A 47 8.19 33.69 -12.38
C SER A 47 8.01 34.73 -13.49
N GLU A 48 7.92 34.31 -14.75
CA GLU A 48 7.63 35.22 -15.87
C GLU A 48 6.15 35.26 -16.27
N ILE A 49 5.41 34.20 -15.93
CA ILE A 49 3.98 34.10 -16.23
C ILE A 49 3.16 34.80 -15.14
N PHE A 50 3.58 34.69 -13.90
CA PHE A 50 2.89 35.21 -12.72
C PHE A 50 3.72 36.24 -11.97
N THR A 51 3.06 37.04 -11.15
CA THR A 51 3.77 37.97 -10.25
C THR A 51 4.45 37.21 -9.09
N PRO A 52 5.55 37.72 -8.52
CA PRO A 52 6.25 37.05 -7.42
C PRO A 52 5.35 36.72 -6.21
N GLU A 53 4.33 37.55 -5.95
CA GLU A 53 3.36 37.37 -4.85
C GLU A 53 2.37 36.21 -5.10
N GLN A 54 2.19 35.81 -6.35
CA GLN A 54 1.32 34.70 -6.76
C GLN A 54 2.05 33.35 -6.75
N VAL A 55 3.38 33.33 -6.75
CA VAL A 55 4.18 32.12 -6.84
C VAL A 55 4.73 31.70 -5.48
N PHE A 56 4.57 30.42 -5.15
CA PHE A 56 5.07 29.82 -3.91
C PHE A 56 5.91 28.59 -4.24
N ALA A 57 7.17 28.57 -3.82
CA ALA A 57 8.04 27.42 -4.03
C ALA A 57 8.05 26.50 -2.79
N VAL A 58 8.14 25.19 -3.02
CA VAL A 58 8.43 24.20 -1.98
C VAL A 58 9.61 23.33 -2.40
N THR A 59 10.60 23.19 -1.52
CA THR A 59 11.67 22.22 -1.66
C THR A 59 11.59 21.19 -0.55
N VAL A 60 11.73 19.92 -0.93
CA VAL A 60 11.61 18.78 0.00
C VAL A 60 12.94 18.05 0.05
N ASN A 61 13.62 18.18 1.17
CA ASN A 61 14.83 17.44 1.45
C ASN A 61 14.45 16.11 2.12
N HIS A 62 14.66 14.98 1.42
CA HIS A 62 14.36 13.64 1.92
C HIS A 62 15.44 13.07 2.86
N ASN A 63 16.57 13.78 3.05
CA ASN A 63 17.74 13.38 3.84
C ASN A 63 18.26 11.95 3.53
N LEU A 64 18.08 11.52 2.28
CA LEU A 64 18.52 10.21 1.78
C LEU A 64 20.02 10.18 1.43
N ARG A 65 20.63 11.35 1.24
CA ARG A 65 22.04 11.55 0.86
C ARG A 65 22.85 12.14 2.03
N PRO A 66 24.18 12.21 1.92
CA PRO A 66 25.01 12.97 2.85
C PRO A 66 24.50 14.41 3.01
N GLU A 67 24.69 14.97 4.20
CA GLU A 67 24.09 16.25 4.59
C GLU A 67 24.59 17.41 3.70
N GLU A 68 25.86 17.38 3.34
CA GLU A 68 26.52 18.38 2.51
C GLU A 68 25.91 18.49 1.10
N GLU A 69 25.61 17.37 0.44
CA GLU A 69 24.97 17.38 -0.89
C GLU A 69 23.51 17.82 -0.81
N THR A 70 22.80 17.38 0.22
CA THR A 70 21.35 17.62 0.31
C THR A 70 21.01 19.02 0.81
N CYS A 71 21.81 19.56 1.72
CA CYS A 71 21.73 20.97 2.10
C CYS A 71 22.09 21.86 0.91
N GLY A 72 23.15 21.53 0.16
CA GLY A 72 23.53 22.31 -1.03
C GLY A 72 22.45 22.42 -2.10
N ASP A 73 21.61 21.39 -2.30
CA ASP A 73 20.48 21.46 -3.23
C ASP A 73 19.33 22.32 -2.69
N ALA A 74 19.00 22.20 -1.40
CA ALA A 74 17.97 23.02 -0.77
C ALA A 74 18.37 24.50 -0.72
N ASP A 75 19.63 24.79 -0.36
CA ASP A 75 20.19 26.13 -0.28
C ASP A 75 20.21 26.81 -1.66
N PHE A 76 20.60 26.06 -2.71
CA PHE A 76 20.53 26.52 -4.10
C PHE A 76 19.11 26.94 -4.50
N VAL A 77 18.09 26.16 -4.12
CA VAL A 77 16.69 26.48 -4.41
C VAL A 77 16.22 27.70 -3.65
N GLU A 78 16.57 27.82 -2.37
CA GLU A 78 16.23 29.02 -1.57
C GLU A 78 16.87 30.28 -2.13
N GLU A 79 18.14 30.21 -2.53
CA GLU A 79 18.85 31.34 -3.15
C GLU A 79 18.22 31.73 -4.48
N THR A 80 17.86 30.75 -5.31
CA THR A 80 17.15 30.97 -6.59
C THR A 80 15.78 31.61 -6.36
N CYS A 81 15.02 31.17 -5.36
CA CYS A 81 13.73 31.79 -5.05
C CYS A 81 13.91 33.22 -4.52
N ARG A 82 14.94 33.46 -3.69
CA ARG A 82 15.25 34.79 -3.16
C ARG A 82 15.62 35.77 -4.26
N SER A 83 16.40 35.36 -5.27
CA SER A 83 16.75 36.22 -6.40
C SER A 83 15.55 36.57 -7.29
N LEU A 84 14.54 35.69 -7.34
CA LEU A 84 13.28 35.90 -8.06
C LEU A 84 12.18 36.61 -7.25
N GLY A 85 12.43 36.91 -5.95
CA GLY A 85 11.42 37.50 -5.07
C GLY A 85 10.29 36.54 -4.66
N ILE A 86 10.48 35.23 -4.83
CA ILE A 86 9.47 34.20 -4.61
C ILE A 86 9.59 33.63 -3.18
N LYS A 87 8.45 33.44 -2.51
CA LYS A 87 8.40 32.79 -1.19
C LYS A 87 8.72 31.30 -1.33
N CYS A 88 9.78 30.83 -0.68
CA CYS A 88 10.18 29.42 -0.65
C CYS A 88 9.91 28.80 0.72
N ARG A 89 9.30 27.62 0.74
CA ARG A 89 9.21 26.76 1.92
C ARG A 89 10.16 25.58 1.77
N ARG A 90 11.15 25.50 2.65
CA ARG A 90 11.96 24.30 2.85
C ARG A 90 11.30 23.36 3.84
N THR A 91 11.22 22.08 3.46
CA THR A 91 10.76 21.01 4.33
C THR A 91 11.82 19.91 4.38
N ASP A 92 12.44 19.75 5.56
CA ASP A 92 13.40 18.68 5.81
C ASP A 92 12.68 17.48 6.44
N VAL A 93 12.64 16.37 5.71
CA VAL A 93 12.11 15.10 6.19
C VAL A 93 13.10 14.49 7.17
N GLN A 94 12.63 13.99 8.30
CA GLN A 94 13.50 13.34 9.29
C GLN A 94 14.33 12.22 8.66
N ARG A 95 15.65 12.27 8.87
CA ARG A 95 16.56 11.23 8.36
C ARG A 95 16.16 9.86 8.89
N GLY A 96 16.11 8.87 7.99
CA GLY A 96 15.70 7.51 8.32
C GLY A 96 14.19 7.28 8.33
N LEU A 97 13.35 8.33 8.30
CA LEU A 97 11.89 8.16 8.23
C LEU A 97 11.49 7.33 7.01
N VAL A 98 12.01 7.67 5.83
CA VAL A 98 11.71 6.94 4.59
C VAL A 98 12.10 5.46 4.68
N LYS A 99 13.26 5.14 5.26
CA LYS A 99 13.72 3.75 5.44
C LYS A 99 12.83 3.00 6.43
N ALA A 100 12.54 3.62 7.58
CA ALA A 100 11.63 3.05 8.56
C ALA A 100 10.21 2.83 8.00
N LEU A 101 9.73 3.74 7.15
CA LEU A 101 8.42 3.63 6.50
C LEU A 101 8.40 2.52 5.44
N ALA A 102 9.49 2.40 4.68
CA ALA A 102 9.70 1.31 3.72
C ALA A 102 9.69 -0.06 4.40
N GLU A 103 10.46 -0.23 5.48
CA GLU A 103 10.52 -1.46 6.27
C GLU A 103 9.18 -1.78 6.93
N LYS A 104 8.56 -0.80 7.60
CA LYS A 104 7.30 -0.99 8.32
C LYS A 104 6.15 -1.41 7.41
N ARG A 105 6.13 -0.93 6.16
CA ARG A 105 5.04 -1.18 5.21
C ARG A 105 5.39 -2.16 4.10
N GLY A 106 6.57 -2.78 4.14
CA GLY A 106 7.03 -3.70 3.09
C GLY A 106 7.07 -3.07 1.69
N MET A 107 7.27 -1.75 1.60
CA MET A 107 7.29 -1.00 0.33
C MET A 107 8.72 -0.60 -0.03
N GLY A 108 8.99 -0.41 -1.33
CA GLY A 108 10.29 0.08 -1.77
C GLY A 108 10.60 1.49 -1.25
N VAL A 109 11.88 1.80 -1.06
CA VAL A 109 12.34 3.12 -0.58
C VAL A 109 11.84 4.26 -1.48
N GLU A 110 11.74 4.04 -2.80
CA GLU A 110 11.20 5.03 -3.75
C GLU A 110 9.72 5.35 -3.49
N GLU A 111 8.92 4.31 -3.21
CA GLU A 111 7.49 4.46 -2.96
C GLU A 111 7.24 5.14 -1.61
N ALA A 112 8.02 4.78 -0.58
CA ALA A 112 8.00 5.46 0.71
C ALA A 112 8.38 6.94 0.60
N ALA A 113 9.46 7.26 -0.15
CA ALA A 113 9.88 8.65 -0.38
C ALA A 113 8.82 9.43 -1.15
N ARG A 114 8.20 8.80 -2.14
CA ARG A 114 7.10 9.38 -2.91
C ARG A 114 5.90 9.66 -2.00
N LYS A 115 5.53 8.74 -1.11
CA LYS A 115 4.40 8.93 -0.18
C LYS A 115 4.63 10.13 0.74
N VAL A 116 5.79 10.19 1.41
CA VAL A 116 6.17 11.32 2.27
C VAL A 116 6.18 12.64 1.48
N ARG A 117 6.69 12.62 0.24
CA ARG A 117 6.70 13.81 -0.62
C ARG A 117 5.30 14.34 -0.90
N TYR A 118 4.34 13.46 -1.19
CA TYR A 118 2.96 13.87 -1.45
C TYR A 118 2.26 14.36 -0.17
N GLU A 119 2.57 13.79 1.00
CA GLU A 119 2.06 14.32 2.28
C GLU A 119 2.52 15.78 2.50
N VAL A 120 3.81 16.07 2.26
CA VAL A 120 4.35 17.44 2.32
C VAL A 120 3.67 18.37 1.30
N PHE A 121 3.39 17.88 0.10
CA PHE A 121 2.71 18.66 -0.94
C PHE A 121 1.27 19.01 -0.54
N GLU A 122 0.52 18.07 0.01
CA GLU A 122 -0.84 18.32 0.49
C GLU A 122 -0.86 19.36 1.63
N ASP A 123 0.08 19.26 2.57
CA ASP A 123 0.23 20.24 3.65
C ASP A 123 0.62 21.63 3.12
N PHE A 124 1.49 21.68 2.12
CA PHE A 124 1.88 22.93 1.46
C PHE A 124 0.68 23.59 0.75
N ILE A 125 -0.09 22.81 -0.02
CA ILE A 125 -1.30 23.27 -0.71
C ILE A 125 -2.30 23.87 0.29
N LYS A 126 -2.54 23.20 1.43
CA LYS A 126 -3.49 23.68 2.43
C LYS A 126 -3.03 24.94 3.14
N SER A 127 -1.79 24.95 3.62
CA SER A 127 -1.25 26.03 4.44
C SER A 127 -1.00 27.33 3.68
N GLU A 128 -0.55 27.27 2.43
CA GLU A 128 -0.41 28.46 1.58
C GLU A 128 -1.68 28.78 0.78
N LYS A 129 -2.75 27.99 0.95
CA LYS A 129 -4.03 28.12 0.23
C LYS A 129 -3.82 28.17 -1.28
N LEU A 130 -3.08 27.21 -1.81
CA LEU A 130 -2.77 27.14 -3.23
C LEU A 130 -3.97 26.65 -4.03
N ASP A 131 -4.20 27.28 -5.17
CA ASP A 131 -5.15 26.81 -6.18
C ASP A 131 -4.56 25.60 -6.90
N TYR A 132 -3.27 25.68 -7.24
CA TYR A 132 -2.54 24.64 -7.95
C TYR A 132 -1.13 24.45 -7.40
N LEU A 133 -0.61 23.21 -7.48
CA LEU A 133 0.79 22.88 -7.25
C LEU A 133 1.38 22.25 -8.51
N CYS A 134 2.31 22.95 -9.14
CA CYS A 134 2.99 22.53 -10.36
C CYS A 134 4.16 21.60 -10.05
N LEU A 135 4.20 20.43 -10.71
CA LEU A 135 5.35 19.52 -10.72
C LEU A 135 5.99 19.48 -12.11
N ALA A 136 7.31 19.42 -12.16
CA ALA A 136 8.09 19.46 -13.40
C ALA A 136 8.27 18.09 -14.09
N HIS A 137 7.25 17.24 -14.07
CA HIS A 137 7.29 16.00 -14.85
C HIS A 137 7.21 16.35 -16.35
N ASN A 138 8.13 15.82 -17.14
CA ASN A 138 8.25 16.12 -18.55
C ASN A 138 7.80 14.95 -19.45
N LYS A 139 7.89 15.12 -20.77
CA LYS A 139 7.51 14.10 -21.76
C LYS A 139 8.33 12.81 -21.63
N ASN A 140 9.61 12.93 -21.27
CA ASN A 140 10.48 11.77 -21.05
C ASN A 140 10.00 10.98 -19.82
N ASP A 141 9.69 11.65 -18.70
CA ASP A 141 9.17 11.02 -17.48
C ASP A 141 7.87 10.25 -17.73
N ALA A 142 6.99 10.79 -18.58
CA ALA A 142 5.75 10.16 -18.94
C ALA A 142 5.99 8.85 -19.75
N GLY A 143 6.90 8.88 -20.72
CA GLY A 143 7.28 7.70 -21.49
C GLY A 143 7.92 6.62 -20.61
N GLU A 144 8.83 7.02 -19.73
CA GLU A 144 9.48 6.15 -18.74
C GLU A 144 8.46 5.51 -17.78
N THR A 145 7.54 6.31 -17.25
CA THR A 145 6.53 5.84 -16.30
C THR A 145 5.60 4.83 -16.96
N MET A 146 5.15 5.09 -18.18
CA MET A 146 4.31 4.14 -18.92
C MET A 146 5.04 2.82 -19.14
N LEU A 147 6.26 2.87 -19.69
CA LEU A 147 7.05 1.67 -19.97
C LEU A 147 7.32 0.86 -18.70
N MET A 148 7.71 1.53 -17.62
CA MET A 148 7.92 0.87 -16.33
C MET A 148 6.65 0.19 -15.82
N ARG A 149 5.49 0.86 -15.90
CA ARG A 149 4.21 0.30 -15.46
C ARG A 149 3.76 -0.87 -16.33
N PHE A 150 4.02 -0.80 -17.63
CA PHE A 150 3.80 -1.91 -18.56
C PHE A 150 4.64 -3.13 -18.19
N LEU A 151 5.94 -2.96 -17.96
CA LEU A 151 6.84 -4.04 -17.55
C LEU A 151 6.47 -4.63 -16.17
N LYS A 152 5.81 -3.84 -15.31
CA LYS A 152 5.26 -4.29 -14.01
C LYS A 152 3.89 -4.95 -14.12
N GLY A 153 3.31 -5.10 -15.31
CA GLY A 153 1.99 -5.70 -15.50
C GLY A 153 0.84 -4.85 -14.95
N SER A 154 0.98 -3.52 -14.96
CA SER A 154 -0.08 -2.62 -14.48
C SER A 154 -1.33 -2.69 -15.38
N GLY A 155 -2.51 -2.54 -14.78
CA GLY A 155 -3.76 -2.41 -15.52
C GLY A 155 -3.87 -1.11 -16.33
N ILE A 156 -4.96 -0.98 -17.10
CA ILE A 156 -5.25 0.12 -18.04
C ILE A 156 -5.05 1.50 -17.40
N GLU A 157 -5.59 1.73 -16.20
CA GLU A 157 -5.41 2.97 -15.43
C GLU A 157 -3.92 3.31 -15.17
N GLY A 158 -3.10 2.29 -14.87
CA GLY A 158 -1.65 2.47 -14.71
C GLY A 158 -0.97 2.80 -16.03
N LEU A 159 -1.40 2.19 -17.13
CA LEU A 159 -0.86 2.39 -18.48
C LEU A 159 -1.21 3.76 -19.08
N CYS A 160 -2.17 4.49 -18.51
CA CYS A 160 -2.44 5.90 -18.82
C CYS A 160 -1.28 6.85 -18.45
N SER A 161 -0.10 6.35 -18.09
CA SER A 161 1.08 7.15 -17.74
C SER A 161 0.83 8.12 -16.58
N VAL A 162 1.56 9.24 -16.54
CA VAL A 162 1.44 10.28 -15.53
C VAL A 162 0.22 11.17 -15.88
N PRO A 163 -0.77 11.32 -14.99
CA PRO A 163 -1.91 12.18 -15.26
C PRO A 163 -1.48 13.65 -15.25
N ARG A 164 -2.04 14.46 -16.16
CA ARG A 164 -1.78 15.90 -16.22
C ARG A 164 -2.26 16.63 -14.97
N VAL A 165 -3.45 16.28 -14.49
CA VAL A 165 -4.09 16.86 -13.30
C VAL A 165 -4.40 15.74 -12.30
N ARG A 166 -4.10 15.96 -11.01
CA ARG A 166 -4.51 15.10 -9.90
C ARG A 166 -4.89 15.98 -8.71
N GLY A 167 -6.19 16.19 -8.49
CA GLY A 167 -6.65 17.18 -7.52
C GLY A 167 -6.10 18.56 -7.88
N ARG A 168 -5.41 19.21 -6.94
CA ARG A 168 -4.73 20.50 -7.18
C ARG A 168 -3.31 20.36 -7.74
N ILE A 169 -2.78 19.14 -7.87
CA ILE A 169 -1.43 18.91 -8.41
C ILE A 169 -1.49 18.83 -9.94
N ILE A 170 -0.76 19.72 -10.61
CA ILE A 170 -0.73 19.83 -12.08
C ILE A 170 0.68 19.65 -12.64
N ARG A 171 0.79 19.23 -13.91
CA ARG A 171 2.06 18.91 -14.58
C ARG A 171 2.12 19.59 -15.95
N PRO A 172 2.44 20.89 -16.01
CA PRO A 172 2.40 21.66 -17.26
C PRO A 172 3.47 21.24 -18.27
N LEU A 173 4.54 20.56 -17.85
CA LEU A 173 5.66 20.17 -18.73
C LEU A 173 5.48 18.82 -19.44
N LEU A 174 4.33 18.14 -19.33
CA LEU A 174 4.18 16.76 -19.85
C LEU A 174 4.38 16.63 -21.37
N ASP A 175 4.22 17.70 -22.13
CA ASP A 175 4.44 17.71 -23.59
C ASP A 175 5.83 18.24 -23.99
N VAL A 176 6.59 18.70 -23.00
CA VAL A 176 7.92 19.30 -23.18
C VAL A 176 8.99 18.23 -23.06
N THR A 177 9.90 18.18 -24.02
CA THR A 177 11.03 17.23 -23.98
C THR A 177 12.13 17.73 -23.05
N ARG A 178 12.93 16.79 -22.55
CA ARG A 178 14.13 17.12 -21.78
C ARG A 178 15.10 18.03 -22.56
N SER A 179 15.23 17.83 -23.86
CA SER A 179 16.09 18.67 -24.72
C SER A 179 15.60 20.12 -24.82
N GLN A 180 14.29 20.36 -24.82
CA GLN A 180 13.72 21.72 -24.81
C GLN A 180 14.01 22.41 -23.49
N ILE A 181 13.87 21.69 -22.37
CA ILE A 181 14.20 22.17 -21.01
C ILE A 181 15.68 22.59 -20.93
N GLU A 182 16.58 21.70 -21.35
CA GLU A 182 18.02 21.96 -21.30
C GLU A 182 18.42 23.12 -22.23
N SER A 183 17.81 23.22 -23.42
CA SER A 183 18.06 24.33 -24.34
C SER A 183 17.60 25.67 -23.75
N PHE A 184 16.43 25.71 -23.10
CA PHE A 184 15.92 26.90 -22.44
C PHE A 184 16.87 27.40 -21.33
N LEU A 185 17.32 26.50 -20.46
CA LEU A 185 18.24 26.85 -19.37
C LEU A 185 19.59 27.32 -19.91
N LEU A 186 20.13 26.63 -20.92
CA LEU A 186 21.40 26.98 -21.56
C LEU A 186 21.35 28.38 -22.19
N HIS A 187 20.30 28.68 -22.95
CA HIS A 187 20.16 29.98 -23.60
C HIS A 187 20.09 31.15 -22.62
N ARG A 188 19.56 30.93 -21.42
CA ARG A 188 19.46 31.95 -20.37
C ARG A 188 20.64 31.97 -19.39
N GLY A 189 21.61 31.07 -19.56
CA GLY A 189 22.71 30.94 -18.60
C GLY A 189 22.24 30.55 -17.19
N ILE A 190 21.11 29.84 -17.08
CA ILE A 190 20.55 29.41 -15.80
C ILE A 190 21.21 28.11 -15.38
N SER A 191 21.91 28.15 -14.25
CA SER A 191 22.49 26.97 -13.61
C SER A 191 21.43 26.09 -12.97
N TYR A 192 21.72 24.80 -12.86
CA TYR A 192 20.92 23.82 -12.11
C TYR A 192 21.83 22.76 -11.51
N ARG A 193 21.31 22.00 -10.55
CA ARG A 193 22.04 20.91 -9.87
C ARG A 193 21.78 19.58 -10.58
N THR A 194 22.79 18.72 -10.62
CA THR A 194 22.68 17.35 -11.16
C THR A 194 22.85 16.37 -10.02
N ASP A 195 21.84 15.52 -9.80
CA ASP A 195 21.90 14.50 -8.75
C ASP A 195 22.86 13.37 -9.15
N SER A 196 23.87 13.12 -8.31
CA SER A 196 24.86 12.06 -8.46
C SER A 196 24.24 10.66 -8.42
N THR A 197 23.10 10.50 -7.74
CA THR A 197 22.40 9.21 -7.66
C THR A 197 21.68 8.82 -8.96
N ASN A 198 21.50 9.74 -9.91
CA ASN A 198 20.97 9.41 -11.24
C ASN A 198 21.85 8.40 -11.99
N PHE A 199 23.14 8.32 -11.65
CA PHE A 199 24.09 7.40 -12.25
C PHE A 199 24.08 6.01 -11.60
N ASP A 200 23.37 5.83 -10.47
CA ASP A 200 23.26 4.54 -9.80
C ASP A 200 22.08 3.73 -10.36
N SER A 201 22.38 2.65 -11.08
CA SER A 201 21.39 1.75 -11.68
C SER A 201 20.76 0.75 -10.69
N ALA A 202 21.05 0.81 -9.38
CA ALA A 202 20.46 -0.09 -8.39
C ALA A 202 18.93 0.06 -8.27
N MET A 203 18.39 1.24 -8.56
CA MET A 203 16.95 1.50 -8.54
C MET A 203 16.32 1.21 -9.90
N THR A 204 15.12 0.59 -9.92
CA THR A 204 14.43 0.19 -11.17
C THR A 204 14.29 1.33 -12.18
N ARG A 205 13.96 2.54 -11.71
CA ARG A 205 13.83 3.71 -12.58
C ARG A 205 15.17 4.12 -13.20
N ASN A 206 16.25 4.11 -12.42
CA ASN A 206 17.58 4.45 -12.89
C ASN A 206 18.12 3.38 -13.85
N PHE A 207 17.91 2.09 -13.55
CA PHE A 207 18.22 1.01 -14.49
C PHE A 207 17.54 1.22 -15.84
N LEU A 208 16.25 1.54 -15.84
CA LEU A 208 15.51 1.78 -17.06
C LEU A 208 16.09 2.98 -17.83
N ARG A 209 16.46 4.05 -17.13
CA ARG A 209 17.04 5.27 -17.72
C ARG A 209 18.46 5.08 -18.27
N ASN A 210 19.30 4.34 -17.56
CA ASN A 210 20.73 4.18 -17.85
C ASN A 210 21.01 3.04 -18.82
N GLU A 211 20.24 1.94 -18.76
CA GLU A 211 20.51 0.72 -19.53
C GLU A 211 19.49 0.52 -20.66
N VAL A 212 18.20 0.69 -20.38
CA VAL A 212 17.14 0.30 -21.33
C VAL A 212 16.82 1.41 -22.33
N ILE A 213 16.61 2.65 -21.86
CA ILE A 213 16.29 3.79 -22.74
C ILE A 213 17.36 4.01 -23.80
N PRO A 214 18.68 3.97 -23.51
CA PRO A 214 19.69 4.19 -24.55
C PRO A 214 19.62 3.14 -25.66
N LEU A 215 19.29 1.89 -25.33
CA LEU A 215 19.08 0.83 -26.31
C LEU A 215 17.82 1.08 -27.16
N LEU A 216 16.73 1.55 -26.55
CA LEU A 216 15.51 1.92 -27.28
C LEU A 216 15.73 3.13 -28.19
N GLU A 217 16.44 4.16 -27.72
CA GLU A 217 16.80 5.32 -28.55
C GLU A 217 17.65 4.93 -29.75
N LYS A 218 18.60 4.01 -29.54
CA LYS A 218 19.51 3.53 -30.60
C LYS A 218 18.80 2.67 -31.64
N ASN A 219 17.93 1.75 -31.22
CA ASN A 219 17.39 0.70 -32.09
C ASN A 219 15.94 0.94 -32.52
N MET A 220 15.19 1.80 -31.82
CA MET A 220 13.77 2.05 -32.03
C MET A 220 13.48 3.56 -31.93
N SER A 221 14.03 4.32 -32.87
CA SER A 221 13.80 5.77 -32.92
C SER A 221 12.29 6.06 -33.02
N GLY A 222 11.79 6.85 -32.07
CA GLY A 222 10.37 7.17 -31.95
C GLY A 222 9.57 6.33 -30.94
N TRP A 223 10.18 5.38 -30.24
CA TRP A 223 9.50 4.57 -29.21
C TRP A 223 8.72 5.42 -28.19
N ARG A 224 9.27 6.57 -27.76
CA ARG A 224 8.59 7.47 -26.80
C ARG A 224 7.25 7.96 -27.32
N ASN A 225 7.23 8.43 -28.58
CA ASN A 225 5.99 8.91 -29.19
C ASN A 225 4.99 7.76 -29.37
N ALA A 226 5.45 6.56 -29.75
CA ALA A 226 4.59 5.39 -29.85
C ALA A 226 3.99 4.97 -28.50
N VAL A 227 4.81 4.95 -27.44
CA VAL A 227 4.39 4.65 -26.06
C VAL A 227 3.39 5.67 -25.55
N LEU A 228 3.64 6.97 -25.76
CA LEU A 228 2.74 8.03 -25.31
C LEU A 228 1.42 8.05 -26.10
N LEU A 229 1.47 7.79 -27.41
CA LEU A 229 0.26 7.61 -28.22
C LEU A 229 -0.55 6.38 -27.76
N GLY A 230 0.14 5.31 -27.35
CA GLY A 230 -0.51 4.16 -26.71
C GLY A 230 -1.22 4.56 -25.42
N ALA A 231 -0.55 5.31 -24.54
CA ALA A 231 -1.14 5.81 -23.30
C ALA A 231 -2.34 6.73 -23.53
N GLU A 232 -2.32 7.56 -24.59
CA GLU A 232 -3.43 8.43 -24.97
C GLU A 232 -4.67 7.63 -25.40
N LYS A 233 -4.50 6.61 -26.26
CA LYS A 233 -5.60 5.72 -26.66
C LYS A 233 -6.19 4.99 -25.47
N ILE A 234 -5.33 4.42 -24.64
CA ILE A 234 -5.70 3.71 -23.41
C ILE A 234 -6.48 4.64 -22.46
N ARG A 235 -6.14 5.93 -22.39
CA ARG A 235 -6.86 6.92 -21.59
C ARG A 235 -8.30 7.10 -22.08
N GLY A 236 -8.52 7.19 -23.40
CA GLY A 236 -9.87 7.27 -23.95
C GLY A 236 -10.72 6.05 -23.60
N ASP A 237 -10.14 4.85 -23.64
CA ASP A 237 -10.83 3.61 -23.23
C ASP A 237 -11.08 3.59 -21.71
N GLU A 238 -10.12 4.04 -20.90
CA GLU A 238 -10.26 4.15 -19.44
C GLU A 238 -11.40 5.10 -19.06
N ASP A 239 -11.49 6.26 -19.71
CA ASP A 239 -12.54 7.26 -19.46
C ASP A 239 -13.93 6.68 -19.75
N PHE A 240 -14.09 5.93 -20.85
CA PHE A 240 -15.34 5.24 -21.17
C PHE A 240 -15.68 4.17 -20.12
N ILE A 241 -14.71 3.33 -19.75
CA ILE A 241 -14.96 2.27 -18.77
C ILE A 241 -15.30 2.86 -17.39
N GLN A 242 -14.68 3.98 -17.01
CA GLN A 242 -15.01 4.68 -15.77
C GLN A 242 -16.45 5.17 -15.76
N CYS A 243 -16.95 5.70 -16.89
CA CYS A 243 -18.36 6.09 -17.03
C CYS A 243 -19.32 4.88 -16.92
N GLU A 244 -18.98 3.73 -17.51
CA GLU A 244 -19.78 2.50 -17.39
C GLU A 244 -19.72 1.90 -15.98
N LEU A 245 -18.60 2.07 -15.27
CA LEU A 245 -18.44 1.63 -13.90
C LEU A 245 -19.38 2.38 -12.95
N GLU A 246 -19.58 3.69 -13.16
CA GLU A 246 -20.52 4.49 -12.37
C GLU A 246 -21.96 3.97 -12.51
N LYS A 247 -22.39 3.63 -13.74
CA LYS A 247 -23.70 2.99 -13.98
C LYS A 247 -23.79 1.63 -13.32
N ALA A 248 -22.71 0.85 -13.37
CA ALA A 248 -22.66 -0.46 -12.73
C ALA A 248 -22.77 -0.37 -11.20
N PHE A 249 -22.24 0.69 -10.58
CA PHE A 249 -22.42 0.93 -9.15
C PHE A 249 -23.88 1.12 -8.77
N GLU A 250 -24.64 1.86 -9.56
CA GLU A 250 -26.08 2.05 -9.34
C GLU A 250 -26.84 0.72 -9.43
N VAL A 251 -26.60 -0.07 -10.49
CA VAL A 251 -27.29 -1.36 -10.74
C VAL A 251 -26.97 -2.40 -9.67
N THR A 252 -25.74 -2.42 -9.15
CA THR A 252 -25.31 -3.37 -8.12
C THR A 252 -25.66 -2.92 -6.70
N GLY A 253 -26.20 -1.71 -6.54
CA GLY A 253 -26.44 -1.13 -5.21
C GLY A 253 -25.15 -0.96 -4.42
N TYR A 254 -24.04 -0.64 -5.11
CA TYR A 254 -22.72 -0.48 -4.54
C TYR A 254 -22.71 0.63 -3.49
N LYS A 255 -22.26 0.30 -2.28
CA LYS A 255 -22.13 1.28 -1.19
C LYS A 255 -20.73 1.26 -0.63
N ALA A 256 -20.13 2.44 -0.59
CA ALA A 256 -18.83 2.66 0.01
C ALA A 256 -18.99 3.08 1.48
N GLY A 257 -18.36 2.31 2.38
CA GLY A 257 -18.23 2.58 3.81
C GLY A 257 -16.91 1.99 4.33
N GLU A 258 -16.81 1.70 5.64
CA GLU A 258 -15.67 0.90 6.16
C GLU A 258 -15.61 -0.49 5.53
N ILE A 259 -16.78 -1.04 5.21
CA ILE A 259 -16.97 -2.25 4.43
C ILE A 259 -17.79 -1.84 3.22
N ILE A 260 -17.35 -2.30 2.06
CA ILE A 260 -17.99 -2.05 0.79
C ILE A 260 -18.93 -3.19 0.50
N GLU A 261 -20.17 -2.86 0.11
CA GLU A 261 -21.19 -3.87 -0.19
C GLU A 261 -21.79 -3.69 -1.57
N PHE A 262 -22.09 -4.81 -2.23
CA PHE A 262 -22.83 -4.84 -3.50
C PHE A 262 -23.59 -6.15 -3.69
N ASP A 263 -24.62 -6.12 -4.53
CA ASP A 263 -25.48 -7.27 -4.85
C ASP A 263 -24.77 -8.28 -5.76
N ALA A 264 -24.80 -9.57 -5.39
CA ALA A 264 -24.09 -10.61 -6.13
C ALA A 264 -24.76 -10.99 -7.46
N GLU A 265 -26.08 -10.90 -7.55
CA GLU A 265 -26.83 -11.28 -8.76
C GLU A 265 -26.65 -10.22 -9.85
N SER A 266 -26.91 -8.96 -9.51
CA SER A 266 -26.65 -7.81 -10.39
C SER A 266 -25.18 -7.76 -10.82
N TYR A 267 -24.24 -8.03 -9.91
CA TYR A 267 -22.82 -8.10 -10.23
C TYR A 267 -22.52 -9.20 -11.27
N SER A 268 -23.09 -10.39 -11.08
CA SER A 268 -22.82 -11.54 -11.94
C SER A 268 -23.32 -11.35 -13.38
N ALA A 269 -24.33 -10.51 -13.56
CA ALA A 269 -24.88 -10.14 -14.87
C ALA A 269 -24.01 -9.13 -15.65
N LEU A 270 -23.06 -8.46 -15.00
CA LEU A 270 -22.18 -7.49 -15.65
C LEU A 270 -21.12 -8.17 -16.54
N HIS A 271 -20.60 -7.41 -17.51
CA HIS A 271 -19.42 -7.83 -18.27
C HIS A 271 -18.20 -8.02 -17.37
N GLU A 272 -17.35 -9.00 -17.68
CA GLU A 272 -16.18 -9.37 -16.85
C GLU A 272 -15.26 -8.19 -16.55
N ALA A 273 -15.07 -7.29 -17.52
CA ALA A 273 -14.26 -6.08 -17.33
C ALA A 273 -14.79 -5.18 -16.19
N LEU A 274 -16.12 -5.02 -16.08
CA LEU A 274 -16.74 -4.24 -15.01
C LEU A 274 -16.68 -4.98 -13.68
N ARG A 275 -16.94 -6.29 -13.69
CA ARG A 275 -16.85 -7.14 -12.49
C ARG A 275 -15.48 -7.07 -11.81
N ARG A 276 -14.41 -7.19 -12.60
CA ARG A 276 -13.02 -7.06 -12.10
C ARG A 276 -12.75 -5.65 -11.55
N ARG A 277 -13.28 -4.61 -12.19
CA ARG A 277 -13.11 -3.22 -11.75
C ARG A 277 -13.88 -2.88 -10.48
N ILE A 278 -15.07 -3.45 -10.28
CA ILE A 278 -15.82 -3.31 -9.03
C ILE A 278 -15.02 -3.90 -7.87
N ILE A 279 -14.45 -5.11 -8.02
CA ILE A 279 -13.59 -5.70 -6.98
C ILE A 279 -12.36 -4.80 -6.75
N LEU A 280 -11.67 -4.36 -7.79
CA LEU A 280 -10.49 -3.50 -7.67
C LEU A 280 -10.79 -2.16 -6.99
N ASP A 281 -11.87 -1.49 -7.37
CA ASP A 281 -12.33 -0.25 -6.73
C ASP A 281 -12.68 -0.51 -5.26
N ALA A 282 -13.36 -1.63 -4.96
CA ALA A 282 -13.68 -2.02 -3.60
C ALA A 282 -12.41 -2.25 -2.76
N VAL A 283 -11.42 -2.96 -3.28
CA VAL A 283 -10.13 -3.15 -2.59
C VAL A 283 -9.45 -1.80 -2.32
N LYS A 284 -9.35 -0.93 -3.33
CA LYS A 284 -8.70 0.38 -3.20
C LYS A 284 -9.36 1.28 -2.16
N ARG A 285 -10.69 1.25 -2.08
CA ARG A 285 -11.47 2.06 -1.13
C ARG A 285 -11.49 1.47 0.27
N SER A 286 -11.34 0.16 0.39
CA SER A 286 -11.29 -0.53 1.69
C SER A 286 -10.00 -0.21 2.45
N GLY A 287 -8.87 0.01 1.76
CA GLY A 287 -7.61 0.38 2.40
C GLY A 287 -6.54 0.90 1.43
N PRO A 288 -5.79 1.97 1.80
CA PRO A 288 -4.90 2.68 0.87
C PRO A 288 -3.61 1.94 0.49
N ASP A 289 -3.27 0.81 1.14
CA ASP A 289 -1.99 0.11 0.95
C ASP A 289 -2.17 -1.40 0.59
N SER A 290 -3.38 -1.86 0.27
CA SER A 290 -3.66 -3.27 -0.01
C SER A 290 -3.41 -3.63 -1.48
N LEU A 291 -2.21 -4.16 -1.76
CA LEU A 291 -1.92 -4.82 -3.03
C LEU A 291 -2.47 -6.25 -2.98
N VAL A 292 -3.46 -6.54 -3.82
CA VAL A 292 -3.95 -7.91 -4.07
C VAL A 292 -3.48 -8.38 -5.43
N SER A 293 -3.18 -9.68 -5.55
CA SER A 293 -2.77 -10.27 -6.82
C SER A 293 -3.94 -10.29 -7.82
N HIS A 294 -3.61 -10.37 -9.11
CA HIS A 294 -4.63 -10.57 -10.14
C HIS A 294 -5.39 -11.89 -9.92
N ASP A 295 -4.69 -12.95 -9.53
CA ASP A 295 -5.27 -14.26 -9.26
C ASP A 295 -6.31 -14.22 -8.14
N PHE A 296 -6.06 -13.46 -7.06
CA PHE A 296 -7.02 -13.27 -5.98
C PHE A 296 -8.32 -12.61 -6.46
N ILE A 297 -8.22 -11.62 -7.36
CA ILE A 297 -9.39 -10.95 -7.94
C ILE A 297 -10.19 -11.93 -8.81
N MET A 298 -9.50 -12.76 -9.60
CA MET A 298 -10.14 -13.74 -10.47
C MET A 298 -10.81 -14.87 -9.67
N GLU A 299 -10.16 -15.33 -8.59
CA GLU A 299 -10.73 -16.30 -7.65
C GLU A 299 -11.99 -15.73 -7.00
N ALA A 300 -11.94 -14.48 -6.52
CA ALA A 300 -13.09 -13.80 -5.95
C ALA A 300 -14.24 -13.63 -6.96
N ASP A 301 -13.98 -13.18 -8.20
CA ASP A 301 -15.02 -13.12 -9.26
C ASP A 301 -15.65 -14.49 -9.51
N GLY A 302 -14.83 -15.54 -9.57
CA GLY A 302 -15.31 -16.92 -9.71
C GLY A 302 -16.26 -17.31 -8.57
N ASN A 303 -15.81 -17.16 -7.33
CA ASN A 303 -16.55 -17.54 -6.12
C ASN A 303 -17.83 -16.71 -5.93
N ILE A 304 -17.83 -15.41 -6.27
CA ILE A 304 -19.04 -14.57 -6.22
C ILE A 304 -20.13 -15.13 -7.13
N ARG A 305 -19.78 -15.63 -8.31
CA ARG A 305 -20.74 -16.14 -9.30
C ARG A 305 -21.23 -17.56 -9.00
N THR A 306 -20.39 -18.42 -8.43
CA THR A 306 -20.69 -19.86 -8.29
C THR A 306 -21.09 -20.28 -6.89
N CYS A 307 -20.52 -19.67 -5.85
CA CYS A 307 -20.74 -20.10 -4.47
C CYS A 307 -21.97 -19.44 -3.87
N ARG A 308 -22.74 -20.19 -3.08
CA ARG A 308 -23.84 -19.62 -2.27
C ARG A 308 -23.30 -18.70 -1.17
N SER A 309 -22.19 -19.10 -0.56
CA SER A 309 -21.43 -18.34 0.42
C SER A 309 -19.95 -18.68 0.35
N PHE A 310 -19.06 -17.72 0.62
CA PHE A 310 -17.61 -17.95 0.76
C PHE A 310 -16.96 -16.79 1.50
N SER A 311 -15.71 -16.98 1.92
CA SER A 311 -14.80 -15.93 2.37
C SER A 311 -13.40 -16.23 1.84
N CYS A 312 -12.71 -15.22 1.31
CA CYS A 312 -11.31 -15.32 0.92
C CYS A 312 -10.55 -14.06 1.37
N GLU A 313 -9.24 -14.23 1.59
CA GLU A 313 -8.39 -13.18 2.16
C GLU A 313 -7.05 -13.08 1.43
N ALA A 314 -6.62 -11.86 1.15
CA ALA A 314 -5.27 -11.57 0.64
C ALA A 314 -4.89 -10.12 0.95
N GLY A 315 -3.62 -9.87 1.29
CA GLY A 315 -3.11 -8.50 1.46
C GLY A 315 -3.84 -7.67 2.53
N GLY A 316 -4.36 -8.31 3.56
CA GLY A 316 -5.15 -7.67 4.62
C GLY A 316 -6.60 -7.34 4.24
N ILE A 317 -7.04 -7.73 3.05
CA ILE A 317 -8.41 -7.57 2.55
C ILE A 317 -9.15 -8.90 2.67
N CYS A 318 -10.41 -8.82 3.11
CA CYS A 318 -11.36 -9.92 3.12
C CYS A 318 -12.47 -9.64 2.11
N ILE A 319 -12.79 -10.63 1.27
CA ILE A 319 -13.98 -10.63 0.40
C ILE A 319 -14.85 -11.81 0.83
N ARG A 320 -16.10 -11.53 1.20
CA ARG A 320 -17.06 -12.55 1.60
C ARG A 320 -18.40 -12.36 0.92
N LYS A 321 -19.11 -13.46 0.70
CA LYS A 321 -20.47 -13.47 0.16
C LYS A 321 -21.39 -14.21 1.12
N GLU A 322 -22.46 -13.56 1.55
CA GLU A 322 -23.49 -14.13 2.42
C GLU A 322 -24.84 -13.49 2.09
N ASN A 323 -25.94 -14.25 2.18
CA ASN A 323 -27.30 -13.75 1.96
C ASN A 323 -27.49 -12.97 0.64
N GLY A 324 -26.80 -13.38 -0.44
CA GLY A 324 -26.89 -12.74 -1.76
C GLY A 324 -26.10 -11.44 -1.91
N ARG A 325 -25.41 -10.97 -0.86
CA ARG A 325 -24.55 -9.78 -0.89
C ARG A 325 -23.08 -10.13 -0.80
N VAL A 326 -22.25 -9.30 -1.43
CA VAL A 326 -20.80 -9.34 -1.34
C VAL A 326 -20.34 -8.20 -0.44
N TYR A 327 -19.36 -8.50 0.41
CA TYR A 327 -18.73 -7.57 1.32
C TYR A 327 -17.22 -7.58 1.10
N VAL A 328 -16.63 -6.40 0.96
CA VAL A 328 -15.18 -6.19 0.81
C VAL A 328 -14.71 -5.22 1.88
N GLY A 329 -13.66 -5.57 2.62
CA GLY A 329 -13.14 -4.70 3.66
C GLY A 329 -11.76 -5.11 4.12
N VAL A 330 -11.09 -4.22 4.86
CA VAL A 330 -9.87 -4.59 5.58
C VAL A 330 -10.27 -5.53 6.71
N LYS A 331 -9.50 -6.61 6.89
CA LYS A 331 -9.65 -7.49 8.03
C LYS A 331 -9.47 -6.66 9.30
N LYS A 332 -10.55 -6.43 10.05
CA LYS A 332 -10.44 -6.03 11.45
C LYS A 332 -9.95 -7.27 12.19
N LEU A 333 -8.68 -7.26 12.59
CA LEU A 333 -8.21 -8.10 13.68
C LEU A 333 -9.05 -7.69 14.89
N GLU A 334 -10.07 -8.46 15.24
CA GLU A 334 -10.79 -8.23 16.49
C GLU A 334 -9.78 -8.38 17.64
N ALA A 335 -9.88 -7.51 18.67
CA ALA A 335 -8.98 -7.47 19.82
C ALA A 335 -8.97 -8.75 20.68
N THR A 336 -9.63 -9.81 20.21
CA THR A 336 -9.71 -11.16 20.74
C THR A 336 -8.88 -12.19 19.97
N GLU A 337 -8.29 -11.86 18.81
CA GLU A 337 -7.49 -12.80 17.98
C GLU A 337 -6.03 -13.03 18.46
N THR A 338 -5.77 -13.03 19.77
CA THR A 338 -4.57 -13.69 20.33
C THR A 338 -4.92 -14.73 21.39
N GLY A 339 -6.18 -14.86 21.78
CA GLY A 339 -6.59 -15.88 22.74
C GLY A 339 -7.99 -16.41 22.50
N PHE A 340 -8.10 -17.72 22.32
CA PHE A 340 -9.36 -18.44 22.36
C PHE A 340 -9.53 -19.08 23.74
N SER A 341 -10.77 -19.26 24.20
CA SER A 341 -11.08 -19.99 25.43
C SER A 341 -12.51 -20.51 25.36
N VAL A 342 -12.70 -21.79 25.66
CA VAL A 342 -14.01 -22.40 25.85
C VAL A 342 -13.98 -23.28 27.09
N ILE A 343 -15.06 -23.24 27.87
CA ILE A 343 -15.28 -24.16 28.98
C ILE A 343 -16.13 -25.31 28.46
N ILE A 344 -15.60 -26.52 28.57
CA ILE A 344 -16.26 -27.74 28.16
C ILE A 344 -16.90 -28.34 29.42
N GLU A 345 -18.22 -28.26 29.51
CA GLU A 345 -18.98 -28.67 30.70
C GLU A 345 -19.49 -30.11 30.66
N LYS A 346 -19.54 -30.71 29.47
CA LYS A 346 -20.02 -32.06 29.22
C LYS A 346 -19.56 -32.55 27.85
N GLU A 347 -19.86 -33.80 27.54
CA GLU A 347 -19.65 -34.37 26.21
C GLU A 347 -20.44 -33.62 25.13
N GLY A 348 -19.83 -33.43 23.96
CA GLY A 348 -20.42 -32.70 22.85
C GLY A 348 -19.40 -32.01 21.96
N SER A 349 -19.89 -31.20 21.02
CA SER A 349 -19.09 -30.42 20.07
C SER A 349 -19.06 -28.94 20.47
N PHE A 350 -17.88 -28.35 20.41
CA PHE A 350 -17.58 -26.98 20.84
C PHE A 350 -16.70 -26.28 19.80
N SER A 351 -16.69 -24.95 19.82
CA SER A 351 -15.78 -24.14 19.00
C SER A 351 -15.07 -23.07 19.83
N ALA A 352 -13.79 -22.84 19.53
CA ALA A 352 -12.97 -21.81 20.18
C ALA A 352 -11.92 -21.26 19.20
N GLY A 353 -12.07 -20.01 18.75
CA GLY A 353 -11.24 -19.48 17.67
C GLY A 353 -11.38 -20.32 16.39
N ASP A 354 -10.25 -20.76 15.82
CA ASP A 354 -10.18 -21.62 14.62
C ASP A 354 -10.33 -23.14 14.92
N TYR A 355 -10.66 -23.51 16.18
CA TYR A 355 -10.72 -24.89 16.62
C TYR A 355 -12.15 -25.41 16.74
N PHE A 356 -12.42 -26.55 16.12
CA PHE A 356 -13.60 -27.37 16.36
C PHE A 356 -13.21 -28.55 17.23
N ILE A 357 -13.84 -28.66 18.40
CA ILE A 357 -13.47 -29.59 19.47
C ILE A 357 -14.64 -30.55 19.72
N GLU A 358 -14.40 -31.84 19.63
CA GLU A 358 -15.33 -32.87 20.07
C GLU A 358 -14.78 -33.51 21.35
N ALA A 359 -15.56 -33.41 22.42
CA ALA A 359 -15.23 -34.00 23.71
C ALA A 359 -16.13 -35.21 23.98
N GLY A 360 -15.52 -36.37 24.18
CA GLY A 360 -16.19 -37.59 24.62
C GLY A 360 -15.58 -38.09 25.93
N LYS A 361 -16.32 -38.90 26.68
CA LYS A 361 -15.81 -39.57 27.88
C LYS A 361 -16.00 -41.08 27.75
N SER A 362 -14.93 -41.82 28.00
CA SER A 362 -14.97 -43.28 28.12
C SER A 362 -14.21 -43.67 29.38
N ASP A 363 -14.85 -44.45 30.25
CA ASP A 363 -14.35 -44.79 31.58
C ASP A 363 -13.94 -43.53 32.39
N ASP A 364 -12.67 -43.43 32.78
CA ASP A 364 -12.07 -42.31 33.53
C ASP A 364 -11.18 -41.39 32.66
N ALA A 365 -11.30 -41.49 31.33
CA ALA A 365 -10.53 -40.69 30.38
C ALA A 365 -11.44 -39.82 29.50
N VAL A 366 -10.95 -38.60 29.20
CA VAL A 366 -11.58 -37.70 28.24
C VAL A 366 -10.86 -37.80 26.90
N HIS A 367 -11.64 -38.05 25.86
CA HIS A 367 -11.21 -38.03 24.47
C HIS A 367 -11.48 -36.65 23.88
N LEU A 368 -10.44 -36.02 23.34
CA LEU A 368 -10.54 -34.72 22.67
C LEU A 368 -10.11 -34.89 21.22
N ILE A 369 -11.03 -34.65 20.29
CA ILE A 369 -10.74 -34.55 18.86
C ILE A 369 -10.81 -33.08 18.48
N CYS A 370 -9.72 -32.56 17.93
CA CYS A 370 -9.64 -31.16 17.50
C CYS A 370 -9.00 -31.09 16.11
N ASN A 371 -9.72 -30.53 15.14
CA ASN A 371 -9.27 -30.38 13.74
C ASN A 371 -8.64 -31.68 13.16
N GLY A 372 -9.22 -32.85 13.50
CA GLY A 372 -8.77 -34.17 13.04
C GLY A 372 -7.57 -34.77 13.79
N LYS A 373 -7.11 -34.15 14.88
CA LYS A 373 -6.13 -34.72 15.82
C LYS A 373 -6.83 -35.17 17.10
N GLU A 374 -6.46 -36.34 17.60
CA GLU A 374 -7.03 -36.92 18.82
C GLU A 374 -6.00 -36.96 19.95
N ILE A 375 -6.45 -36.66 21.16
CA ILE A 375 -5.69 -36.86 22.38
C ILE A 375 -6.58 -37.46 23.47
N VAL A 376 -6.00 -38.32 24.30
CA VAL A 376 -6.68 -38.98 25.42
C VAL A 376 -6.04 -38.50 26.71
N LEU A 377 -6.85 -37.99 27.64
CA LEU A 377 -6.41 -37.43 28.91
C LEU A 377 -7.05 -38.21 30.07
N ASP A 378 -6.21 -38.96 30.78
CA ASP A 378 -6.62 -39.72 31.96
C ASP A 378 -6.90 -38.78 33.15
N LYS A 379 -7.93 -39.11 33.94
CA LYS A 379 -8.34 -38.39 35.17
C LYS A 379 -8.67 -36.90 34.93
N LEU A 380 -9.08 -36.54 33.71
CA LEU A 380 -9.65 -35.23 33.42
C LEU A 380 -11.15 -35.25 33.74
N GLU A 381 -11.65 -34.25 34.46
CA GLU A 381 -13.06 -34.16 34.82
C GLU A 381 -13.71 -32.92 34.20
N PHE A 382 -14.97 -33.04 33.78
CA PHE A 382 -15.76 -31.88 33.40
C PHE A 382 -16.17 -31.06 34.64
N PRO A 383 -16.20 -29.72 34.55
CA PRO A 383 -15.77 -28.91 33.42
C PRO A 383 -14.26 -28.65 33.40
N PHE A 384 -13.71 -28.52 32.19
CA PHE A 384 -12.34 -28.08 31.96
C PHE A 384 -12.31 -26.98 30.89
N ALA A 385 -11.24 -26.20 30.85
CA ALA A 385 -11.05 -25.15 29.85
C ALA A 385 -10.11 -25.61 28.73
N PHE A 386 -10.51 -25.35 27.49
CA PHE A 386 -9.66 -25.43 26.31
C PHE A 386 -9.39 -24.00 25.85
N ARG A 387 -8.14 -23.55 25.97
CA ARG A 387 -7.79 -22.14 25.75
C ARG A 387 -6.39 -21.94 25.18
N SER A 388 -6.10 -20.72 24.75
CA SER A 388 -4.73 -20.31 24.42
C SER A 388 -3.85 -20.28 25.66
N PHE A 389 -2.56 -20.52 25.44
CA PHE A 389 -1.51 -20.39 26.45
C PHE A 389 -1.41 -18.93 26.97
N GLN A 390 -1.16 -18.77 28.27
CA GLN A 390 -0.85 -17.51 28.93
C GLN A 390 0.58 -17.51 29.46
N VAL A 391 1.29 -16.37 29.41
CA VAL A 391 2.73 -16.26 29.77
C VAL A 391 3.07 -16.82 31.16
N SER A 392 2.13 -16.73 32.11
CA SER A 392 2.27 -17.24 33.48
C SER A 392 2.08 -18.75 33.62
N ASP A 393 1.61 -19.44 32.58
CA ASP A 393 1.26 -20.86 32.62
C ASP A 393 2.47 -21.76 32.96
N ARG A 394 2.21 -22.72 33.85
CA ARG A 394 3.16 -23.75 34.26
C ARG A 394 2.50 -25.11 34.15
N ILE A 395 3.29 -26.11 33.77
CA ILE A 395 2.85 -27.49 33.66
C ILE A 395 3.76 -28.40 34.49
N ARG A 396 3.17 -29.40 35.14
CA ARG A 396 3.85 -30.35 36.00
C ARG A 396 4.60 -31.40 35.17
N LYS A 397 5.83 -31.70 35.55
CA LYS A 397 6.66 -32.76 34.95
C LYS A 397 6.51 -34.06 35.73
N ALA A 398 6.93 -35.17 35.11
CA ALA A 398 6.94 -36.50 35.73
C ALA A 398 7.82 -36.59 36.99
N ASP A 399 8.79 -35.69 37.15
CA ASP A 399 9.65 -35.57 38.33
C ASP A 399 9.01 -34.80 39.50
N GLY A 400 7.75 -34.37 39.35
CA GLY A 400 7.01 -33.59 40.33
C GLY A 400 7.30 -32.09 40.32
N THR A 401 8.25 -31.61 39.51
CA THR A 401 8.59 -30.18 39.40
C THR A 401 7.83 -29.49 38.25
N TYR A 402 7.71 -28.16 38.31
CA TYR A 402 6.99 -27.39 37.28
C TYR A 402 7.94 -26.81 36.23
N LYS A 403 7.46 -26.72 34.98
CA LYS A 403 8.13 -26.01 33.88
C LYS A 403 7.17 -24.99 33.27
N ASN A 404 7.70 -23.82 32.92
CA ASN A 404 6.90 -22.78 32.26
C ASN A 404 6.53 -23.22 30.83
N VAL A 405 5.25 -23.07 30.48
CA VAL A 405 4.72 -23.53 29.19
C VAL A 405 5.37 -22.75 28.03
N SER A 406 5.68 -21.46 28.17
CA SER A 406 6.42 -20.69 27.15
C SER A 406 7.72 -21.37 26.77
N ARG A 407 8.50 -21.82 27.77
CA ARG A 407 9.80 -22.45 27.54
C ARG A 407 9.68 -23.80 26.84
N ILE A 408 8.60 -24.53 27.10
CA ILE A 408 8.31 -25.78 26.40
C ILE A 408 7.97 -25.49 24.94
N LEU A 409 7.16 -24.47 24.67
CA LEU A 409 6.82 -24.07 23.31
C LEU A 409 8.05 -23.51 22.55
N ASP A 410 8.99 -22.87 23.26
CA ASP A 410 10.30 -22.50 22.70
C ASP A 410 11.12 -23.73 22.29
N ASP A 411 11.19 -24.76 23.15
CA ASP A 411 11.86 -26.03 22.84
C ASP A 411 11.20 -26.74 21.64
N PHE A 412 9.89 -26.55 21.46
CA PHE A 412 9.13 -27.07 20.31
C PHE A 412 9.31 -26.22 19.04
N LYS A 413 10.06 -25.10 19.11
CA LYS A 413 10.26 -24.14 18.02
C LYS A 413 8.96 -23.53 17.50
N ALA A 414 8.00 -23.27 18.40
CA ALA A 414 6.68 -22.75 18.04
C ALA A 414 6.71 -21.33 17.43
N GLY A 415 7.68 -20.48 17.80
CA GLY A 415 7.82 -19.13 17.23
C GLY A 415 6.53 -18.30 17.37
N ALA A 416 6.02 -17.77 16.25
CA ALA A 416 4.76 -17.01 16.22
C ALA A 416 3.49 -17.86 16.44
N LEU A 417 3.60 -19.20 16.44
CA LEU A 417 2.45 -20.10 16.64
C LEU A 417 2.12 -20.34 18.12
N LYS A 418 2.91 -19.82 19.06
CA LYS A 418 2.72 -20.05 20.51
C LYS A 418 1.30 -19.77 20.99
N GLU A 419 0.72 -18.66 20.55
CA GLU A 419 -0.61 -18.20 20.96
C GLU A 419 -1.74 -19.03 20.34
N LYS A 420 -1.42 -19.80 19.28
CA LYS A 420 -2.33 -20.75 18.65
C LYS A 420 -2.32 -22.12 19.33
N VAL A 421 -1.30 -22.46 20.13
CA VAL A 421 -1.24 -23.80 20.73
C VAL A 421 -2.23 -23.90 21.89
N PRO A 422 -3.24 -24.79 21.81
CA PRO A 422 -4.21 -24.96 22.89
C PRO A 422 -3.58 -25.65 24.11
N VAL A 423 -3.98 -25.17 25.28
CA VAL A 423 -3.76 -25.82 26.56
C VAL A 423 -5.09 -26.29 27.14
N VAL A 424 -5.07 -27.48 27.74
CA VAL A 424 -6.22 -28.05 28.45
C VAL A 424 -5.98 -27.85 29.94
N GLN A 425 -6.87 -27.12 30.59
CA GLN A 425 -6.77 -26.73 32.00
C GLN A 425 -7.96 -27.30 32.79
N GLN A 426 -7.67 -28.03 33.86
CA GLN A 426 -8.69 -28.49 34.80
C GLN A 426 -9.18 -27.30 35.64
N LEU A 427 -10.50 -27.13 35.76
CA LEU A 427 -11.11 -26.01 36.52
C LEU A 427 -11.40 -26.37 37.98
N PHE A 428 -11.44 -27.66 38.32
CA PHE A 428 -11.73 -28.17 39.66
C PHE A 428 -10.62 -29.07 40.20
N GLY A 429 -10.27 -28.91 41.48
CA GLY A 429 -9.15 -29.57 42.13
C GLY A 429 -7.95 -28.63 42.25
N THR A 430 -7.79 -28.02 43.43
CA THR A 430 -6.60 -27.22 43.76
C THR A 430 -5.43 -28.16 44.02
N GLU A 431 -4.35 -28.06 43.25
CA GLU A 431 -3.04 -28.54 43.71
C GLU A 431 -2.62 -27.68 44.92
N GLU A 432 -1.86 -28.26 45.87
CA GLU A 432 -1.52 -27.67 47.19
C GLU A 432 -0.91 -26.24 47.12
N ASP A 433 -0.46 -25.79 45.95
CA ASP A 433 0.19 -24.50 45.70
C ASP A 433 -0.73 -23.41 45.08
N GLY A 434 -2.04 -23.64 44.95
CA GLY A 434 -3.01 -22.62 44.54
C GLY A 434 -3.03 -22.25 43.05
N PHE A 435 -2.34 -23.02 42.19
CA PHE A 435 -2.41 -22.89 40.74
C PHE A 435 -3.43 -23.87 40.15
N MET A 436 -4.15 -23.46 39.11
CA MET A 436 -5.02 -24.36 38.33
C MET A 436 -4.18 -25.26 37.43
N SER A 437 -4.47 -26.55 37.40
CA SER A 437 -3.59 -27.54 36.77
C SER A 437 -3.79 -27.62 35.25
N ILE A 438 -2.74 -27.28 34.50
CA ILE A 438 -2.67 -27.55 33.07
C ILE A 438 -2.34 -29.03 32.88
N ARG A 439 -3.24 -29.76 32.23
CA ARG A 439 -3.15 -31.21 32.01
C ARG A 439 -2.48 -31.56 30.70
N CYS A 440 -2.57 -30.65 29.71
CA CYS A 440 -2.02 -30.89 28.39
C CYS A 440 -1.66 -29.60 27.65
N ILE A 441 -0.56 -29.67 26.88
CA ILE A 441 -0.29 -28.78 25.74
C ILE A 441 -0.58 -29.62 24.49
N PHE A 442 -1.66 -29.29 23.79
CA PHE A 442 -2.13 -30.05 22.63
C PHE A 442 -1.49 -29.46 21.36
N GLY A 443 -0.19 -29.68 21.19
CA GLY A 443 0.63 -29.11 20.11
C GLY A 443 0.34 -29.70 18.73
N SER A 444 -0.17 -30.92 18.62
CA SER A 444 -0.35 -31.63 17.34
C SER A 444 -1.40 -30.99 16.44
N VAL A 445 -2.36 -30.26 17.00
CA VAL A 445 -3.31 -29.42 16.24
C VAL A 445 -2.64 -28.25 15.52
N ALA A 446 -1.44 -27.87 15.96
CA ALA A 446 -0.61 -26.81 15.37
C ALA A 446 0.65 -27.37 14.68
N GLY A 447 0.73 -28.69 14.45
CA GLY A 447 1.90 -29.35 13.84
C GLY A 447 3.11 -29.49 14.77
N LEU A 448 2.93 -29.33 16.08
CA LEU A 448 3.96 -29.45 17.11
C LEU A 448 3.79 -30.75 17.92
N LYS A 449 4.70 -31.00 18.86
CA LYS A 449 4.61 -32.16 19.78
C LYS A 449 3.57 -31.90 20.86
N ASP A 450 2.85 -32.94 21.25
CA ASP A 450 1.98 -32.91 22.43
C ASP A 450 2.78 -33.08 23.72
N TRP A 451 2.29 -32.45 24.78
CA TRP A 451 2.79 -32.67 26.13
C TRP A 451 1.62 -33.04 27.03
N ILE A 452 1.60 -34.28 27.51
CA ILE A 452 0.56 -34.81 28.40
C ILE A 452 1.17 -35.03 29.78
N VAL A 453 0.53 -34.48 30.82
CA VAL A 453 0.90 -34.77 32.20
C VAL A 453 0.40 -36.18 32.53
N LYS A 454 1.32 -37.10 32.82
CA LYS A 454 0.98 -38.44 33.31
C LYS A 454 0.92 -38.42 34.83
N GLU A 455 -0.18 -38.89 35.40
CA GLU A 455 -0.43 -38.96 36.85
C GLU A 455 -0.48 -40.38 37.40
#